data_AF-A0A7C5CAI3-F1
#
_entry.id   AF-A0A7C5CAI3-F1
#
_cell.length_a   1.000
_cell.length_b   1.000
_cell.length_c   1.000
_cell.angle_alpha   90.00
_cell.angle_beta   90.00
_cell.angle_gamma   90.00
#
_symmetry.space_group_name_H-M   'P 1'
#
loop_
_entity.id
_entity.type
_entity.pdbx_description
1 polymer ?
#
loop_
_entity_poly.entity_id
_entity_poly.type
_entity_poly.pdbx_seq_one_letter_code
_entity_poly.pdbx_strand_id
1 'polypeptide(L)' 'MRLVCPNCGAQYEVDSRVIPENGRDVQCSNCGHTWFQKPAGSEALAELMQANAHSPAQED' A
#
# COMPACT_ATOMS: atom_id res chain seq x y z
N MET A 1 9.37 4.37 -2.24
CA MET A 1 7.91 4.33 -2.47
C MET A 1 7.33 5.75 -2.41
N ARG A 2 6.16 5.98 -3.02
CA ARG A 2 5.48 7.28 -3.01
C ARG A 2 4.23 7.21 -2.15
N LEU A 3 4.10 8.14 -1.21
CA LEU A 3 2.92 8.32 -0.36
C LEU A 3 2.11 9.50 -0.84
N VAL A 4 0.79 9.37 -0.86
CA VAL A 4 -0.14 10.45 -1.20
C VAL A 4 -1.10 10.64 -0.05
N CYS A 5 -1.17 11.85 0.51
CA CYS A 5 -2.13 12.15 1.55
C CYS A 5 -3.56 12.12 0.95
N PRO A 6 -4.46 11.27 1.46
CA PRO A 6 -5.81 11.13 0.91
C PRO A 6 -6.69 12.37 1.17
N ASN A 7 -6.32 13.21 2.13
CA ASN A 7 -7.08 14.40 2.50
C ASN A 7 -6.75 15.62 1.62
N CYS A 8 -5.47 15.87 1.34
CA CYS A 8 -5.04 17.10 0.66
C CYS A 8 -4.20 16.88 -0.60
N GLY A 9 -3.92 15.62 -0.99
CA GLY A 9 -3.16 15.30 -2.20
C GLY A 9 -1.65 15.57 -2.13
N ALA A 10 -1.10 15.92 -0.95
CA ALA A 10 0.34 16.09 -0.78
C ALA A 10 1.09 14.78 -1.06
N GLN A 11 2.23 14.86 -1.74
CA GLN A 11 3.02 13.70 -2.15
C GLN A 11 4.36 13.68 -1.41
N TYR A 12 4.78 12.49 -0.95
CA TYR A 12 6.04 12.29 -0.24
C TYR A 12 6.78 11.09 -0.84
N GLU A 13 8.05 11.27 -1.17
CA GLU A 13 8.92 10.17 -1.57
C GLU A 13 9.72 9.70 -0.36
N VAL A 14 9.57 8.42 -0.04
CA VAL A 14 10.20 7.82 1.15
C VAL A 14 10.82 6.47 0.79
N ASP A 15 11.84 6.06 1.54
CA ASP A 15 12.46 4.75 1.39
C ASP A 15 11.49 3.64 1.84
N SER A 16 11.45 2.52 1.13
CA SER A 16 10.58 1.38 1.48
C SER A 16 10.83 0.88 2.91
N ARG A 17 12.05 1.07 3.44
CA ARG A 17 12.45 0.68 4.81
C ARG A 17 11.74 1.47 5.91
N VAL A 18 11.15 2.63 5.61
CA VAL A 18 10.45 3.43 6.63
C VAL A 18 9.02 2.97 6.90
N ILE A 19 8.47 2.13 6.03
CA ILE A 19 7.18 1.44 6.20
C ILE A 19 7.48 -0.05 6.37
N PRO A 20 7.47 -0.59 7.60
CA PRO A 20 7.76 -2.01 7.84
C PRO A 20 6.65 -2.91 7.29
N GLU A 21 6.89 -4.22 7.24
CA GLU A 21 5.93 -5.20 6.69
C GLU A 21 4.59 -5.23 7.42
N ASN A 22 4.57 -4.89 8.72
CA ASN A 22 3.35 -4.74 9.51
C ASN A 22 2.57 -3.44 9.20
N GLY A 23 3.07 -2.60 8.30
CA GLY A 23 2.55 -1.26 8.03
C GLY A 23 2.89 -0.26 9.13
N ARG A 24 2.48 0.99 8.94
CA ARG A 24 2.72 2.09 9.89
C ARG A 24 1.72 3.22 9.72
N ASP A 25 1.36 3.87 10.84
CA ASP A 25 0.66 5.16 10.81
C ASP A 25 1.56 6.29 10.31
N VAL A 26 1.08 7.00 9.29
CA VAL A 26 1.75 8.13 8.67
C VAL A 26 0.93 9.38 8.89
N GLN A 27 1.56 10.47 9.31
CA GLN A 27 0.95 11.79 9.45
C GLN A 27 1.40 12.70 8.31
N CYS A 28 0.44 13.38 7.69
CA CYS A 28 0.69 14.39 6.68
C CYS A 28 1.26 15.66 7.34
N SER A 29 2.48 16.06 6.97
CA SER A 29 3.07 17.31 7.49
C SER A 29 2.38 18.57 6.97
N ASN A 30 1.61 18.48 5.87
CA ASN A 30 0.91 19.61 5.28
C ASN A 30 -0.46 19.91 5.92
N CYS A 31 -1.21 18.89 6.35
CA CYS A 31 -2.57 19.07 6.88
C CYS A 31 -2.86 18.33 8.19
N GLY A 32 -1.88 17.59 8.73
CA GLY A 32 -2.02 16.85 9.98
C GLY A 32 -2.84 15.56 9.89
N HIS A 33 -3.40 15.21 8.73
CA HIS A 33 -4.17 13.97 8.56
C HIS A 33 -3.28 12.73 8.73
N THR A 34 -3.73 11.80 9.57
CA THR A 34 -3.02 10.54 9.81
C THR A 34 -3.77 9.39 9.14
N TRP A 35 -3.04 8.52 8.44
CA TRP A 35 -3.59 7.31 7.83
C TRP A 35 -2.64 6.12 7.99
N PHE A 36 -3.18 4.92 7.89
CA PHE A 36 -2.39 3.70 7.92
C PHE A 36 -1.81 3.38 6.54
N GLN A 37 -0.49 3.26 6.46
CA GLN A 37 0.23 2.93 5.24
C GLN A 37 0.68 1.47 5.27
N LYS A 38 0.28 0.72 4.24
CA LYS A 38 0.75 -0.65 4.00
C LYS A 38 2.14 -0.63 3.32
N PRO A 39 2.96 -1.69 3.49
CA PRO A 39 4.24 -1.78 2.79
C PRO A 39 4.03 -1.85 1.28
N ALA A 40 4.97 -1.32 0.50
CA ALA A 40 4.88 -1.25 -0.96
C ALA A 40 4.71 -2.62 -1.65
N GLY A 41 5.13 -3.72 -0.99
CA GLY A 41 4.97 -5.09 -1.49
C GLY A 41 3.62 -5.73 -1.17
N SER A 42 2.77 -5.10 -0.36
CA SER A 42 1.47 -5.69 0.04
C SER A 42 0.49 -5.80 -1.12
N GLU A 43 0.49 -4.86 -2.05
CA GLU A 43 -0.35 -4.91 -3.25
C GLU A 43 0.11 -6.05 -4.17
N ALA A 44 1.42 -6.13 -4.44
CA ALA A 44 2.01 -7.21 -5.22
C ALA A 44 1.76 -8.61 -4.60
N LEU A 45 1.86 -8.74 -3.27
CA LEU A 45 1.58 -10.00 -2.59
C LEU A 45 0.08 -10.36 -2.64
N ALA A 46 -0.80 -9.37 -2.49
CA ALA A 46 -2.25 -9.57 -2.58
C ALA A 46 -2.67 -9.96 -4.00
N GLU A 47 -2.07 -9.36 -5.03
CA GLU A 47 -2.32 -9.71 -6.44
C GLU A 47 -1.83 -11.11 -6.79
N LEU A 48 -0.64 -11.51 -6.32
CA LEU A 48 -0.14 -12.88 -6.49
C LEU A 48 -1.04 -13.92 -5.80
N MET A 49 -1.54 -13.60 -4.58
CA MET A 49 -2.47 -14.48 -3.86
C MET A 49 -3.82 -14.58 -4.57
N GLN A 50 -4.32 -13.49 -5.14
CA GLN A 50 -5.57 -13.47 -5.93
C GLN A 50 -5.42 -14.22 -7.25
N ALA A 51 -4.30 -14.06 -7.95
CA ALA A 51 -4.01 -14.77 -9.19
C ALA A 51 -3.92 -16.30 -9.00
N ASN A 52 -3.43 -16.75 -7.84
CA ASN A 52 -3.36 -18.17 -7.51
C ASN A 52 -4.69 -18.74 -6.96
N ALA A 53 -5.63 -17.88 -6.55
CA ALA A 53 -6.96 -18.28 -6.10
C ALA A 53 -7.99 -18.32 -7.25
N HIS A 54 -7.78 -17.51 -8.31
CA HIS A 54 -8.58 -17.54 -9.52
C HIS A 54 -7.99 -18.51 -10.55
N SER A 55 -7.98 -19.81 -10.23
CA SER A 55 -7.91 -20.84 -11.27
C SER A 55 -9.30 -20.91 -11.91
N PRO A 56 -9.56 -20.39 -13.12
CA PRO A 56 -10.67 -20.91 -13.89
C PRO A 56 -10.29 -22.36 -14.20
N ALA A 57 -10.89 -23.31 -13.49
CA ALA A 57 -11.10 -24.62 -14.07
C ALA A 57 -11.91 -24.33 -15.35
N GLN A 58 -11.21 -24.25 -16.48
CA GLN A 58 -11.85 -24.20 -17.78
C GLN A 58 -12.62 -25.51 -17.89
N GLU A 59 -13.94 -25.37 -17.82
CA GLU A 59 -14.95 -26.40 -18.04
C GLU A 59 -14.69 -27.11 -19.39
N ASP A 60 -14.98 -28.41 -19.40
CA ASP A 60 -14.80 -29.40 -20.49
C ASP A 60 -15.35 -28.96 -21.86
#